data_AF-X1V9T5-F1
#
_entry.id   AF-X1V9T5-F1
#
_cell.length_a   1.000
_cell.length_b   1.000
_cell.length_c   1.000
_cell.angle_alpha   90.00
_cell.angle_beta   90.00
_cell.angle_gamma   90.00
#
_symmetry.space_group_name_H-M   'P 1'
#
loop_
_entity.id
_entity.type
_entity.pdbx_description
1 polymer ?
#
loop_
_entity_poly.entity_id
_entity_poly.type
_entity_poly.pdbx_seq_one_letter_code
_entity_poly.pdbx_strand_id
1 'polypeptide(L)' 'EFEMTQAQIQGLGEFAHWGFTLEHPDDHIVELRHQGEFVARFSQLGATKESLQAECAAHLVEKHGWGGCLWQSTK' A
#
# COMPACT_ATOMS: atom_id res chain seq x y z
N GLU A 1 19.42 12.05 4.60
CA GLU A 1 18.06 12.60 4.40
C GLU A 1 17.39 11.71 3.37
N PHE A 2 16.31 11.00 3.70
CA PHE A 2 15.60 10.15 2.74
C PHE A 2 14.60 11.04 2.02
N GLU A 3 15.01 11.60 0.89
CA GLU A 3 14.11 12.32 -0.01
C GLU A 3 13.13 11.32 -0.62
N MET A 4 11.92 11.27 -0.07
CA MET A 4 10.81 10.57 -0.69
C MET A 4 10.53 11.22 -2.05
N THR A 5 10.95 10.55 -3.11
CA THR A 5 10.71 10.99 -4.49
C THR A 5 9.23 11.33 -4.69
N GLN A 6 8.93 12.51 -5.19
CA GLN A 6 7.59 13.05 -5.45
C GLN A 6 6.65 12.10 -6.22
N ALA A 7 7.19 11.10 -6.92
CA ALA A 7 6.44 10.00 -7.53
C ALA A 7 5.72 9.08 -6.51
N GLN A 8 6.33 8.84 -5.34
CA GLN A 8 5.74 8.05 -4.25
C GLN A 8 4.45 8.70 -3.70
N ILE A 9 4.41 10.03 -3.66
CA ILE A 9 3.26 10.81 -3.14
C ILE A 9 2.09 10.77 -4.14
N GLN A 10 2.36 10.74 -5.45
CA GLN A 10 1.31 10.79 -6.48
C GLN A 10 0.55 9.47 -6.65
N GLY A 11 1.22 8.32 -6.45
CA GLY A 11 0.58 6.99 -6.53
C GLY A 11 -0.32 6.68 -5.33
N LEU A 12 0.09 7.13 -4.15
CA LEU A 12 -0.64 6.97 -2.90
C LEU A 12 -1.80 7.96 -2.73
N GLY A 13 -1.67 9.18 -3.26
CA GLY A 13 -2.69 10.22 -3.13
C GLY A 13 -3.07 10.45 -1.67
N GLU A 14 -4.36 10.36 -1.35
CA GLU A 14 -4.87 10.54 0.02
C GLU A 14 -4.32 9.52 1.02
N PHE A 15 -3.94 8.31 0.61
CA PHE A 15 -3.40 7.29 1.52
C PHE A 15 -2.03 7.69 2.11
N ALA A 16 -1.29 8.55 1.43
CA ALA A 16 -0.07 9.12 2.00
C ALA A 16 -0.36 9.91 3.30
N HIS A 17 -1.52 10.57 3.41
CA HIS A 17 -1.93 11.28 4.62
C HIS A 17 -2.25 10.32 5.79
N TRP A 18 -2.59 9.06 5.49
CA TRP A 18 -2.85 8.04 6.50
C TRP A 18 -1.57 7.31 6.96
N GLY A 19 -0.40 7.74 6.48
CA GLY A 19 0.90 7.17 6.86
C GLY A 19 1.36 6.01 5.96
N PHE A 20 0.73 5.82 4.80
CA PHE A 20 1.25 4.87 3.80
C PHE A 20 2.41 5.47 3.02
N THR A 21 3.38 4.62 2.70
CA THR A 21 4.63 4.93 2.01
C THR A 21 4.94 3.81 1.03
N LEU A 22 5.58 4.13 -0.09
CA LEU A 22 6.03 3.14 -1.08
C LEU A 22 7.55 3.13 -1.08
N GLU A 23 8.15 1.99 -0.81
CA GLU A 23 9.59 1.79 -0.89
C GLU A 23 9.95 0.98 -2.14
N HIS A 24 11.13 1.25 -2.70
CA HIS A 24 11.64 0.55 -3.88
C HIS A 24 12.94 -0.16 -3.47
N PRO A 25 12.87 -1.34 -2.84
CA PRO A 25 14.07 -2.09 -2.50
C PRO A 25 14.83 -2.61 -3.73
N ASP A 26 14.15 -2.72 -4.87
CA ASP A 26 14.66 -3.27 -6.12
C ASP A 26 14.03 -2.53 -7.31
N ASP A 27 14.71 -2.48 -8.46
CA ASP A 27 14.24 -1.78 -9.66
C ASP A 27 12.85 -2.24 -10.13
N HIS A 28 12.48 -3.50 -9.83
CA HIS A 28 11.23 -4.09 -10.30
C HIS A 28 10.20 -4.30 -9.19
N ILE A 29 10.49 -3.89 -7.96
CA ILE A 29 9.68 -4.20 -6.78
C ILE A 29 9.32 -2.92 -6.04
N VAL A 30 8.05 -2.82 -5.68
CA VAL A 30 7.49 -1.74 -4.86
C VAL A 30 6.90 -2.35 -3.60
N GLU A 31 7.33 -1.88 -2.44
CA GLU A 31 6.81 -2.30 -1.14
C GLU A 31 5.94 -1.20 -0.56
N LEU A 32 4.67 -1.51 -0.36
CA LEU A 32 3.74 -0.67 0.37
C LEU A 32 3.98 -0.87 1.86
N ARG A 33 4.23 0.22 2.57
CA ARG A 33 4.41 0.24 4.02
C ARG A 33 3.49 1.23 4.70
N HIS A 34 2.92 0.87 5.83
CA HIS A 34 2.07 1.73 6.65
C HIS A 34 2.80 2.06 7.95
N GLN A 35 3.21 3.32 8.13
CA GLN A 35 3.96 3.79 9.30
C GLN A 35 5.22 2.94 9.61
N GLY A 36 5.90 2.46 8.56
CA GLY A 36 7.08 1.60 8.68
C GLY A 36 6.78 0.09 8.76
N GLU A 37 5.51 -0.32 8.88
CA GLU A 37 5.09 -1.71 8.81
C GLU A 37 4.93 -2.16 7.36
N PHE A 38 5.40 -3.36 7.03
CA PHE A 38 5.21 -3.93 5.69
C PHE A 38 3.74 -4.34 5.49
N VAL A 39 3.11 -3.82 4.45
CA VAL A 39 1.72 -4.12 4.09
C VAL A 39 1.69 -5.13 2.95
N ALA A 40 2.28 -4.75 1.81
CA ALA A 40 2.22 -5.56 0.60
C ALA A 40 3.42 -5.28 -0.30
N ARG A 41 3.73 -6.23 -1.17
CA ARG A 41 4.76 -6.11 -2.20
C ARG A 41 4.11 -6.25 -3.57
N PHE A 42 4.45 -5.32 -4.45
CA PHE A 42 4.04 -5.29 -5.84
C PHE A 42 5.25 -5.34 -6.75
N SER A 43 5.07 -5.87 -7.95
CA SER A 43 5.99 -5.56 -9.04
C SER A 43 5.73 -4.15 -9.54
N GLN A 44 6.74 -3.43 -10.04
CA GLN A 44 6.59 -2.07 -10.56
C GLN A 44 5.45 -1.93 -11.59
N LEU A 45 5.27 -2.94 -12.45
CA LEU A 45 4.16 -3.02 -13.42
C LEU A 45 2.80 -3.27 -12.77
N GLY A 46 2.77 -3.96 -11.62
CA GLY A 46 1.57 -4.27 -10.85
C GLY A 46 1.25 -3.23 -9.77
N ALA A 47 2.16 -2.30 -9.48
CA ALA A 47 2.00 -1.19 -8.54
C ALA A 47 1.14 -0.07 -9.17
N THR A 48 0.03 -0.46 -9.78
CA THR A 48 -0.95 0.48 -10.29
C THR A 48 -1.67 1.16 -9.14
N LYS A 49 -2.17 2.37 -9.38
CA LYS A 49 -2.93 3.12 -8.37
C LYS A 49 -4.09 2.29 -7.79
N GLU A 50 -4.83 1.57 -8.64
CA GLU A 50 -5.96 0.74 -8.21
C GLU A 50 -5.52 -0.41 -7.29
N SER A 51 -4.45 -1.13 -7.65
CA SER A 51 -3.93 -2.23 -6.83
C SER A 51 -3.37 -1.74 -5.50
N LEU A 52 -2.66 -0.61 -5.51
CA LEU A 52 -2.14 0.01 -4.29
C LEU A 52 -3.25 0.48 -3.36
N GLN A 53 -4.28 1.12 -3.90
CA GLN A 53 -5.42 1.60 -3.13
C GLN A 53 -6.26 0.45 -2.55
N ALA A 54 -6.44 -0.64 -3.30
CA ALA A 54 -7.14 -1.84 -2.84
C ALA A 54 -6.44 -2.44 -1.60
N GLU A 55 -5.12 -2.61 -1.64
CA GLU A 55 -4.35 -3.12 -0.52
C GLU A 55 -4.29 -2.13 0.65
N CYS A 56 -4.17 -0.82 0.39
CA CYS A 56 -4.25 0.19 1.46
C CYS A 56 -5.60 0.12 2.19
N ALA A 57 -6.70 0.03 1.43
CA ALA A 57 -8.04 -0.08 2.00
C ALA A 57 -8.21 -1.38 2.78
N ALA A 58 -7.76 -2.52 2.24
CA ALA A 58 -7.79 -3.81 2.92
C ALA A 58 -7.00 -3.77 4.25
N HIS A 59 -5.79 -3.21 4.24
CA HIS A 59 -4.97 -3.08 5.44
C HIS A 59 -5.59 -2.15 6.47
N LEU A 60 -6.18 -1.01 6.06
CA LEU A 60 -6.90 -0.14 6.98
C LEU A 60 -8.11 -0.85 7.60
N VAL A 61 -8.85 -1.66 6.83
CA VAL A 61 -9.99 -2.44 7.32
C VAL A 61 -9.54 -3.48 8.35
N GLU A 62 -8.45 -4.21 8.07
CA GLU A 62 -7.88 -5.21 8.97
C GLU A 62 -7.33 -4.58 10.25
N LYS A 63 -6.54 -3.49 10.14
CA LYS A 63 -5.83 -2.87 11.25
C LYS A 63 -6.70 -1.98 12.13
N HIS A 64 -7.58 -1.18 11.53
CA HIS A 64 -8.49 -0.27 12.25
C HIS A 64 -9.85 -0.89 12.57
N GLY A 65 -10.05 -2.18 12.25
CA GLY A 65 -11.19 -2.94 12.73
C GLY A 65 -12.51 -2.45 12.17
N TRP A 66 -12.61 -2.31 10.84
CA TRP A 66 -13.91 -2.51 10.20
C TRP A 66 -14.11 -4.01 10.08
N GLY A 67 -14.51 -4.62 11.21
CA GLY A 67 -14.92 -6.02 11.32
C GLY A 67 -16.23 -6.30 10.57
N GLY A 68 -16.26 -6.00 9.28
CA GLY A 68 -17.38 -6.25 8.39
C GLY A 68 -16.91 -7.09 7.21
N CYS A 69 -16.72 -8.39 7.48
CA CYS A 69 -16.75 -9.50 6.54
C CYS A 69 -16.73 -9.12 5.05
N LEU A 70 -15.60 -9.32 4.37
CA LEU A 70 -15.66 -9.65 2.95
C LEU A 70 -14.44 -10.53 2.63
N TRP A 71 -14.73 -11.73 2.09
CA TRP A 71 -13.81 -12.68 1.44
C TRP A 71 -13.23 -13.80 2.33
N GLN A 72 -14.14 -14.54 2.98
CA GLN A 72 -13.99 -16.01 3.05
C GLN A 72 -14.22 -16.58 1.64
N SER A 73 -13.18 -16.62 0.82
CA SER A 73 -13.16 -17.45 -0.39
C SER A 73 -12.25 -18.64 -0.13
N THR A 74 -12.81 -19.67 0.49
CA THR A 74 -12.32 -21.03 0.31
C THR A 74 -13.51 -21.98 0.31
N LYS A 75 -13.90 -22.39 -0.89
CA LYS A 75 -14.57 -23.67 -1.12
C LYS A 75 -14.00 -24.28 -2.38
#